data_AF-A0A3B0V4B9-F1
#
_entry.id   AF-A0A3B0V4B9-F1
#
_cell.length_a   1.000
_cell.length_b   1.000
_cell.length_c   1.000
_cell.angle_alpha   90.00
_cell.angle_beta   90.00
_cell.angle_gamma   90.00
#
_symmetry.space_group_name_H-M   'P 1'
#
loop_
_entity.id
_entity.type
_entity.pdbx_description
1 polymer ?
#
loop_
_entity_poly.entity_id
_entity_poly.type
_entity_poly.pdbx_seq_one_letter_code
_entity_poly.pdbx_strand_id
1 'polypeptide(L)'
;MNGELWGRVTDKPWAMIFPDSLPAHLWNTPMEKLQELNQQGLLDQFARHPSQLYEAILEGLVTFIIVWFIAQKFSKRGIVSGTFLLCYGVSRFIVEFFREPDANRGFIAFDWMTMGQVLTIPILILGVVFIAIRAKNQ
;
A
#
# COMPACT_ATOMS: atom_id res chain seq x y z
N MET A 1 -1.90 -10.66 -10.79
CA MET A 1 -0.98 -10.18 -9.74
C MET A 1 0.09 -11.24 -9.60
N ASN A 2 1.38 -10.87 -9.68
CA ASN A 2 2.50 -11.83 -9.72
C ASN A 2 2.82 -12.47 -8.36
N GLY A 3 2.06 -12.20 -7.30
CA GLY A 3 2.34 -12.73 -5.97
C GLY A 3 3.48 -12.03 -5.22
N GLU A 4 4.06 -10.97 -5.79
CA GLU A 4 5.21 -10.21 -5.24
C GLU A 4 4.76 -9.01 -4.38
N LEU A 5 5.65 -8.44 -3.56
CA LEU A 5 5.40 -7.26 -2.71
C LEU A 5 4.33 -7.47 -1.62
N TRP A 6 4.35 -8.64 -0.98
CA TRP A 6 3.48 -8.96 0.14
C TRP A 6 3.70 -8.05 1.35
N GLY A 7 2.67 -7.99 2.20
CA GLY A 7 2.72 -7.24 3.44
C GLY A 7 3.45 -7.98 4.57
N ARG A 8 3.43 -7.34 5.74
CA ARG A 8 3.92 -7.91 6.99
C ARG A 8 3.15 -9.17 7.37
N VAL A 9 3.83 -10.07 8.09
CA VAL A 9 3.21 -11.24 8.71
C VAL A 9 2.11 -10.79 9.68
N THR A 10 0.99 -11.48 9.69
CA THR A 10 -0.18 -11.11 10.49
C THR A 10 -1.05 -12.33 10.80
N ASP A 11 -1.77 -12.23 11.91
CA ASP A 11 -2.74 -13.22 12.42
C ASP A 11 -4.19 -12.88 12.03
N LYS A 12 -4.41 -11.86 11.19
CA LYS A 12 -5.76 -11.42 10.82
C LYS A 12 -6.49 -12.47 9.97
N PRO A 13 -7.82 -12.61 10.11
CA PRO A 13 -8.58 -13.64 9.41
C PRO A 13 -8.64 -13.45 7.88
N TRP A 14 -8.21 -12.31 7.35
CA TRP A 14 -8.11 -12.02 5.92
C TRP A 14 -6.67 -12.05 5.39
N ALA A 15 -5.73 -12.58 6.18
CA ALA A 15 -4.36 -12.79 5.75
C ALA A 15 -4.30 -13.81 4.60
N MET A 16 -3.32 -13.64 3.73
CA MET A 16 -3.09 -14.53 2.58
C MET A 16 -1.69 -15.11 2.66
N ILE A 17 -1.57 -16.39 2.32
CA ILE A 17 -0.27 -17.07 2.21
C ILE A 17 0.19 -16.97 0.76
N PHE A 18 1.36 -16.37 0.55
CA PHE A 18 1.98 -16.22 -0.76
C PHE A 18 3.06 -17.30 -0.92
N PRO A 19 3.00 -18.17 -1.94
CA PRO A 19 4.00 -19.23 -2.15
C PRO A 19 5.44 -18.72 -2.19
N ASP A 20 5.66 -17.59 -2.85
CA ASP A 20 6.98 -16.95 -2.97
C ASP A 20 7.48 -16.33 -1.66
N SER A 21 6.60 -16.17 -0.67
CA SER A 21 6.96 -15.67 0.68
C SER A 21 7.32 -16.78 1.66
N LEU A 22 7.15 -18.05 1.27
CA LEU A 22 7.46 -19.21 2.12
C LEU A 22 8.98 -19.39 2.28
N PRO A 23 9.45 -20.20 3.24
CA PRO A 23 10.86 -20.58 3.34
C PRO A 23 11.36 -21.30 2.08
N ALA A 24 12.64 -21.13 1.74
CA ALA A 24 13.25 -21.66 0.52
C ALA A 24 13.08 -23.18 0.32
N HIS A 25 13.01 -23.95 1.41
CA HIS A 25 12.79 -25.40 1.33
C HIS A 25 11.38 -25.78 0.82
N LEU A 26 10.42 -24.86 0.84
CA LEU A 26 9.04 -25.08 0.39
C LEU A 26 8.77 -24.56 -1.03
N TRP A 27 9.66 -23.77 -1.64
CA TRP A 27 9.40 -23.13 -2.94
C TRP A 27 9.10 -24.10 -4.10
N ASN A 28 9.70 -25.28 -4.07
CA ASN A 28 9.51 -26.31 -5.10
C ASN A 28 8.47 -27.38 -4.70
N THR A 29 7.69 -27.11 -3.65
CA THR A 29 6.66 -28.05 -3.18
C THR A 29 5.45 -27.99 -4.10
N PRO A 30 4.90 -29.14 -4.55
CA PRO A 30 3.67 -29.15 -5.33
C PRO A 30 2.53 -28.42 -4.62
N MET A 31 1.70 -27.70 -5.37
CA MET A 31 0.60 -26.90 -4.82
C MET A 31 -0.37 -27.74 -3.97
N GLU A 32 -0.60 -29.00 -4.35
CA GLU A 32 -1.43 -29.94 -3.60
C GLU A 32 -0.90 -30.14 -2.16
N LYS A 33 0.42 -30.29 -2.01
CA LYS A 33 1.03 -30.46 -0.69
C LYS A 33 1.00 -29.16 0.12
N LEU A 34 1.17 -28.00 -0.52
CA LEU A 34 1.01 -26.70 0.14
C LEU A 34 -0.42 -26.50 0.67
N GLN A 35 -1.42 -26.93 -0.09
CA GLN A 35 -2.82 -26.89 0.35
C GLN A 35 -3.07 -27.80 1.56
N GLU A 36 -2.48 -29.00 1.57
CA GLU A 36 -2.57 -29.91 2.72
C GLU A 36 -1.92 -29.29 3.97
N LEU A 37 -0.73 -28.71 3.84
CA LEU A 37 -0.05 -28.01 4.94
C LEU A 37 -0.86 -26.81 5.45
N ASN A 38 -1.52 -26.09 4.54
CA ASN A 38 -2.42 -25.00 4.89
C ASN A 38 -3.65 -25.50 5.67
N GLN A 39 -4.29 -26.59 5.23
CA GLN A 39 -5.42 -27.19 5.94
C GLN A 39 -5.04 -27.71 7.33
N GLN A 40 -3.77 -28.10 7.52
CA GLN A 40 -3.20 -28.49 8.81
C GLN A 40 -2.80 -27.29 9.68
N GLY A 41 -2.94 -26.04 9.20
CA GLY A 41 -2.58 -24.81 9.92
C GLY A 41 -1.07 -24.58 10.05
N LEU A 42 -0.22 -25.37 9.38
CA LEU A 42 1.24 -25.27 9.48
C LEU A 42 1.80 -24.04 8.78
N LEU A 43 1.03 -23.47 7.85
CA LEU A 43 1.42 -22.29 7.07
C LEU A 43 0.88 -20.97 7.64
N ASP A 44 0.03 -21.00 8.67
CA ASP A 44 -0.61 -19.81 9.26
C ASP A 44 0.40 -18.79 9.77
N GLN A 45 1.56 -19.26 10.25
CA GLN A 45 2.67 -18.42 10.68
C GLN A 45 3.30 -17.57 9.56
N PHE A 46 3.10 -17.96 8.30
CA PHE A 46 3.58 -17.23 7.12
C PHE A 46 2.48 -16.40 6.46
N ALA A 47 1.29 -16.33 7.07
CA ALA A 47 0.19 -15.53 6.56
C ALA A 47 0.52 -14.04 6.63
N ARG A 48 0.25 -13.32 5.54
CA ARG A 48 0.67 -11.92 5.35
C ARG A 48 -0.49 -11.06 4.92
N HIS A 49 -0.38 -9.76 5.18
CA HIS A 49 -1.33 -8.80 4.64
C HIS A 49 -1.26 -8.78 3.10
N PRO A 50 -2.41 -8.85 2.40
CA PRO A 50 -2.47 -8.70 0.95
C PRO A 50 -2.35 -7.21 0.55
N SER A 51 -1.17 -6.62 0.79
CA SER A 51 -0.84 -5.22 0.50
C SER A 51 -1.17 -4.80 -0.92
N GLN A 52 -1.02 -5.69 -1.92
CA GLN A 52 -1.33 -5.34 -3.30
C GLN A 52 -2.82 -5.05 -3.50
N LEU A 53 -3.70 -5.71 -2.74
CA LEU A 53 -5.13 -5.41 -2.75
C LEU A 53 -5.43 -4.07 -2.09
N TYR A 54 -4.73 -3.74 -1.00
CA TYR A 54 -4.85 -2.43 -0.36
C TYR A 54 -4.37 -1.32 -1.30
N GLU A 55 -3.25 -1.52 -2.00
CA GLU A 55 -2.72 -0.60 -3.02
C GLU A 55 -3.71 -0.42 -4.16
N ALA A 56 -4.23 -1.52 -4.74
CA ALA A 56 -5.19 -1.46 -5.84
C ALA A 56 -6.49 -0.71 -5.45
N ILE A 57 -6.97 -0.91 -4.22
CA ILE A 57 -8.17 -0.23 -3.72
C ILE A 57 -7.88 1.24 -3.41
N LEU A 58 -6.85 1.54 -2.63
CA LEU A 58 -6.59 2.90 -2.13
C LEU A 58 -5.93 3.79 -3.20
N GLU A 59 -4.82 3.36 -3.79
CA GLU A 59 -4.11 4.13 -4.81
C GLU A 59 -4.82 4.09 -6.17
N GLY A 60 -5.61 3.03 -6.45
CA GLY A 60 -6.41 2.90 -7.66
C GLY A 60 -7.84 3.39 -7.50
N LEU A 61 -8.73 2.52 -7.01
CA LEU A 61 -10.18 2.74 -7.05
C LEU A 61 -10.64 3.98 -6.27
N VAL A 62 -10.22 4.10 -5.00
CA VAL A 62 -10.62 5.20 -4.11
C VAL A 62 -10.08 6.52 -4.64
N THR A 63 -8.80 6.56 -5.00
CA THR A 63 -8.17 7.77 -5.57
C THR A 63 -8.87 8.18 -6.87
N PHE A 64 -9.18 7.23 -7.76
CA PHE A 64 -9.93 7.50 -8.98
C PHE A 64 -11.30 8.10 -8.72
N ILE A 65 -12.10 7.50 -7.81
CA ILE A 65 -13.44 7.97 -7.47
C ILE A 65 -13.38 9.41 -6.93
N ILE A 66 -12.48 9.69 -6.00
CA ILE A 66 -12.35 11.04 -5.39
C ILE A 66 -11.94 12.06 -6.46
N VAL A 67 -10.90 11.77 -7.23
CA VAL A 67 -10.41 12.67 -8.27
C VAL A 67 -11.46 12.88 -9.36
N TRP A 68 -12.20 11.85 -9.74
CA TRP A 68 -13.32 11.94 -10.70
C TRP A 68 -14.38 12.92 -10.20
N PHE A 69 -14.89 12.74 -8.97
CA PHE A 69 -15.90 13.65 -8.42
C PHE A 69 -15.41 15.09 -8.32
N ILE A 70 -14.14 15.29 -7.93
CA ILE A 70 -13.54 16.63 -7.87
C ILE A 70 -13.35 17.23 -9.26
N ALA A 71 -12.93 16.43 -10.25
CA ALA A 71 -12.77 16.88 -11.63
C ALA A 71 -14.11 17.30 -12.27
N GLN A 72 -15.20 16.62 -11.91
CA GLN A 72 -16.56 16.99 -12.35
C GLN A 72 -17.03 18.32 -11.73
N LYS A 73 -16.61 18.62 -10.49
CA LYS A 73 -17.04 19.82 -9.76
C LYS A 73 -16.14 21.03 -9.99
N PHE A 74 -14.85 20.83 -10.25
CA PHE A 74 -13.85 21.89 -10.35
C PHE A 74 -13.02 21.73 -11.63
N SER A 75 -13.13 22.68 -12.55
CA SER A 75 -12.39 22.70 -13.82
C SER A 75 -11.07 23.47 -13.76
N LYS A 76 -10.71 24.07 -12.60
CA LYS A 76 -9.48 24.86 -12.46
C LYS A 76 -8.25 23.97 -12.46
N ARG A 77 -7.31 24.28 -13.37
CA ARG A 77 -5.97 23.66 -13.44
C ARG A 77 -5.27 23.77 -12.07
N GLY A 78 -4.89 22.63 -11.50
CA GLY A 78 -4.18 22.53 -10.21
C GLY A 78 -4.99 21.96 -9.05
N ILE A 79 -6.32 22.13 -9.00
CA ILE A 79 -7.15 21.52 -7.93
C ILE A 79 -7.21 20.00 -8.09
N VAL A 80 -7.44 19.53 -9.32
CA VAL A 80 -7.50 18.09 -9.64
C VAL A 80 -6.15 17.42 -9.39
N SER A 81 -5.05 18.03 -9.85
CA SER A 81 -3.69 17.51 -9.63
C SER A 81 -3.29 17.52 -8.15
N GLY A 82 -3.62 18.58 -7.41
CA GLY A 82 -3.37 18.64 -5.96
C GLY A 82 -4.19 17.60 -5.19
N THR A 83 -5.45 17.36 -5.60
CA THR A 83 -6.31 16.32 -5.02
C THR A 83 -5.72 14.93 -5.27
N PHE A 84 -5.26 14.66 -6.49
CA PHE A 84 -4.58 13.40 -6.80
C PHE A 84 -3.34 13.19 -5.91
N LEU A 85 -2.47 14.20 -5.76
CA LEU A 85 -1.28 14.11 -4.91
C LEU A 85 -1.63 13.84 -3.44
N LEU A 86 -2.69 14.47 -2.93
CA LEU A 86 -3.15 14.23 -1.56
C LEU A 86 -3.72 12.82 -1.39
N CYS A 87 -4.63 12.39 -2.26
CA CYS A 87 -5.20 11.04 -2.21
C CYS A 87 -4.11 9.98 -2.31
N TYR A 88 -3.21 10.12 -3.29
CA TYR A 88 -2.08 9.20 -3.45
C TYR A 88 -1.16 9.18 -2.22
N GLY A 89 -0.78 10.35 -1.70
CA GLY A 89 0.11 10.45 -0.54
C GLY A 89 -0.51 9.84 0.73
N VAL A 90 -1.81 10.05 0.97
CA VAL A 90 -2.53 9.47 2.12
C VAL A 90 -2.66 7.96 1.96
N SER A 91 -3.09 7.49 0.79
CA SER A 91 -3.20 6.07 0.48
C SER A 91 -1.88 5.35 0.71
N ARG A 92 -0.78 5.93 0.21
CA ARG A 92 0.56 5.34 0.35
C ARG A 92 1.05 5.34 1.80
N PHE A 93 0.77 6.40 2.56
CA PHE A 93 1.06 6.44 3.99
C PHE A 93 0.32 5.33 4.76
N ILE A 94 -0.94 5.07 4.43
CA ILE A 94 -1.75 4.01 5.04
C ILE A 94 -1.21 2.61 4.68
N VAL A 95 -0.99 2.35 3.39
CA VAL A 95 -0.51 1.04 2.89
C VAL A 95 0.84 0.67 3.50
N GLU A 96 1.72 1.65 3.68
CA GLU A 96 3.07 1.43 4.20
C GLU A 96 3.09 0.84 5.62
N PHE A 97 2.04 1.04 6.43
CA PHE A 97 1.91 0.34 7.73
C PHE A 97 1.76 -1.18 7.58
N PHE A 98 1.16 -1.61 6.46
CA PHE A 98 0.92 -3.02 6.17
C PHE A 98 2.02 -3.64 5.32
N ARG A 99 2.87 -2.85 4.66
CA ARG A 99 4.01 -3.34 3.87
C ARG A 99 5.17 -3.75 4.77
N GLU A 100 5.84 -4.83 4.38
CA GLU A 100 7.09 -5.24 5.01
C GLU A 100 8.20 -4.24 4.60
N PRO A 101 8.92 -3.63 5.58
CA PRO A 101 10.02 -2.74 5.25
C PRO A 101 11.16 -3.53 4.60
N ASP A 102 11.74 -2.98 3.52
CA ASP A 102 12.83 -3.63 2.80
C ASP A 102 13.99 -3.98 3.76
N ALA A 103 14.43 -5.24 3.69
CA ALA A 103 15.45 -5.84 4.59
C ALA A 103 16.78 -5.07 4.65
N ASN A 104 17.09 -4.26 3.64
CA ASN A 104 18.34 -3.51 3.54
C ASN A 104 18.31 -2.09 4.10
N ARG A 105 17.16 -1.56 4.53
CA ARG A 105 17.07 -0.14 4.93
C ARG A 105 16.52 0.14 6.33
N GLY A 106 15.86 -0.83 6.98
CA GLY A 106 15.32 -0.65 8.33
C GLY A 106 14.39 0.57 8.48
N PHE A 107 14.12 0.96 9.73
CA PHE A 107 13.44 2.22 10.05
C PHE A 107 14.46 3.35 10.00
N ILE A 108 14.27 4.33 9.11
CA ILE A 108 15.30 5.34 8.82
C ILE A 108 15.09 6.61 9.64
N ALA A 109 13.83 6.92 9.97
CA ALA A 109 13.49 8.09 10.78
C ALA A 109 12.90 7.65 12.12
N PHE A 110 13.62 8.01 13.21
CA PHE A 110 13.20 7.84 14.61
C PHE A 110 12.86 6.39 15.03
N ASP A 111 13.39 5.37 14.34
CA ASP A 111 13.12 3.94 14.62
C ASP A 111 11.64 3.49 14.50
N TRP A 112 10.72 4.34 14.04
CA TRP A 112 9.31 3.99 13.84
C TRP A 112 8.78 4.26 12.44
N MET A 113 9.49 5.05 11.63
CA MET A 113 9.02 5.51 10.32
C MET A 113 9.84 4.92 9.17
N THR A 114 9.15 4.33 8.19
CA THR A 114 9.78 3.72 7.02
C THR A 114 10.17 4.77 5.96
N MET A 115 11.03 4.40 5.00
CA MET A 115 11.38 5.30 3.89
C MET A 115 10.15 5.75 3.08
N GLY A 116 9.17 4.87 2.90
CA GLY A 116 7.92 5.18 2.20
C GLY A 116 7.11 6.28 2.89
N GLN A 117 7.09 6.28 4.22
CA GLN A 117 6.45 7.34 5.02
C GLN A 117 7.21 8.67 4.94
N VAL A 118 8.55 8.64 4.96
CA VAL A 118 9.36 9.85 4.78
C VAL A 118 9.11 10.48 3.41
N LEU A 119 9.07 9.68 2.35
CA LEU A 119 8.88 10.18 0.98
C LEU A 119 7.46 10.67 0.69
N THR A 120 6.46 10.20 1.43
CA THR A 120 5.06 10.62 1.26
C THR A 120 4.77 11.98 1.90
N ILE A 121 5.49 12.37 2.95
CA ILE A 121 5.30 13.67 3.63
C ILE A 121 5.51 14.87 2.67
N PRO A 122 6.61 14.97 1.88
CA PRO A 122 6.77 16.04 0.91
C PRO A 122 5.67 16.07 -0.16
N ILE A 123 5.20 14.91 -0.61
CA ILE A 123 4.13 14.79 -1.62
C ILE A 123 2.82 15.34 -1.08
N LEU A 124 2.48 15.01 0.17
CA LEU A 124 1.30 15.54 0.86
C LEU A 124 1.37 17.07 0.98
N ILE A 125 2.52 17.59 1.40
CA ILE A 125 2.73 19.05 1.52
C ILE A 125 2.54 19.73 0.16
N LEU A 126 3.13 19.20 -0.92
CA LEU A 126 2.96 19.75 -2.27
C LEU A 126 1.50 19.71 -2.73
N GLY A 127 0.77 18.64 -2.43
CA GLY A 127 -0.65 18.52 -2.71
C GLY A 127 -1.47 19.62 -2.03
N VAL A 128 -1.26 19.87 -0.73
CA VAL A 128 -1.92 20.96 0.01
C VAL A 128 -1.59 22.32 -0.58
N VAL A 129 -0.30 22.58 -0.85
CA VAL A 129 0.18 23.86 -1.37
C VAL A 129 -0.45 24.17 -2.74
N PHE A 130 -0.53 23.19 -3.64
CA PHE A 130 -1.17 23.40 -4.95
C PHE A 130 -2.65 23.73 -4.86
N ILE A 131 -3.40 23.06 -3.97
CA ILE A 131 -4.81 23.37 -3.76
C ILE A 131 -4.94 24.77 -3.14
N ALA A 132 -4.16 25.09 -2.10
CA ALA A 132 -4.25 26.36 -1.39
C ALA A 132 -3.94 27.58 -2.27
N ILE A 133 -2.90 27.51 -3.10
CA ILE A 133 -2.54 28.58 -4.05
C ILE A 133 -3.67 28.81 -5.06
N ARG A 134 -4.34 27.74 -5.52
CA ARG A 134 -5.38 27.85 -6.56
C ARG A 134 -6.76 28.15 -5.99
N ALA A 135 -7.02 27.83 -4.72
CA ALA A 135 -8.22 28.21 -3.99
C ALA A 135 -8.21 29.71 -3.63
N LYS A 136 -7.06 30.30 -3.30
CA LYS A 136 -6.94 31.75 -3.01
C LYS A 136 -7.05 32.66 -4.25
N ASN A 137 -6.86 32.12 -5.44
CA ASN A 137 -7.09 32.82 -6.72
C ASN A 137 -8.54 32.60 -7.23
N GLN A 138 -9.48 32.42 -6.31
CA GLN A 138 -10.94 32.42 -6.52
C GLN A 138 -11.49 33.75 -6.07
#